data_AF-A0A935TW95-F1
#
_entry.id   AF-A0A935TW95-F1
#
_cell.length_a   1.000
_cell.length_b   1.000
_cell.length_c   1.000
_cell.angle_alpha   90.00
_cell.angle_beta   90.00
_cell.angle_gamma   90.00
#
_symmetry.space_group_name_H-M   'P 1'
#
loop_
_entity.id
_entity.type
_entity.pdbx_description
1 polymer ?
#
loop_
_entity_poly.entity_id
_entity_poly.type
_entity_poly.pdbx_seq_one_letter_code
_entity_poly.pdbx_strand_id
1 'polypeptide(L)'
;MNLLVNSPRRAMLALLLGTAALLASCGGGTQVEPFQPTRVLAFGDENSVITAQGRKYTVNGLKTDANGVKTLDCDVNALWVQRLASGFGLLFPDCNPNAVADLRSRIYAEAGDKKVADLAAQVAQHLQTDTFSSKDLVTMFVGQNDVLAQYAQYPGVPKAQLLSNVYEAGLALARQVSLVADSGGKVLVSTVPDLAYSPFAIAENTDTGDSTRGALLGELVAKFNEGLRVGIAQESGEQVAIMLTDELVQAMAKFPVSYGGMTNVIAPVCDKTLAATVDLCTTDTLVTGGDALKYLWADDTHLSPNGHIYLGSLASNRSRANPF
;
A
#
# COMPACT_ATOMS: atom_id res chain seq x y z
N MET A 1 60.17 -61.58 43.47
CA MET A 1 59.79 -61.52 44.89
C MET A 1 59.14 -60.17 45.13
N ASN A 2 57.87 -60.18 45.57
CA ASN A 2 57.14 -59.09 46.24
C ASN A 2 56.89 -57.80 45.43
N LEU A 3 55.79 -57.06 45.54
CA LEU A 3 54.40 -57.16 46.01
C LEU A 3 53.95 -55.67 46.06
N LEU A 4 52.68 -55.39 45.70
CA LEU A 4 51.84 -54.30 46.25
C LEU A 4 52.16 -52.85 45.81
N VAL A 5 51.27 -52.20 45.06
CA VAL A 5 50.03 -51.50 45.51
C VAL A 5 50.35 -50.21 46.29
N ASN A 6 50.14 -49.04 45.67
CA ASN A 6 49.07 -48.11 46.08
C ASN A 6 49.05 -46.84 45.22
N SER A 7 47.86 -46.52 44.71
CA SER A 7 47.48 -45.18 44.29
C SER A 7 47.16 -44.33 45.53
N PRO A 8 47.34 -43.01 45.46
CA PRO A 8 46.15 -42.19 45.60
C PRO A 8 46.07 -41.01 44.60
N ARG A 9 44.81 -40.65 44.37
CA ARG A 9 44.26 -39.60 43.51
C ARG A 9 44.59 -38.17 43.96
N ARG A 10 44.32 -37.25 43.01
CA ARG A 10 44.06 -35.78 43.10
C ARG A 10 45.29 -34.92 42.80
N ALA A 11 45.23 -33.80 42.09
CA ALA A 11 44.25 -33.17 41.22
C ALA A 11 44.94 -31.99 40.50
N MET A 12 44.50 -31.69 39.27
CA MET A 12 44.37 -30.36 38.65
C MET A 12 45.57 -29.46 38.26
N LEU A 13 45.30 -28.70 37.17
CA LEU A 13 45.93 -27.51 36.57
C LEU A 13 47.15 -27.75 35.64
N ALA A 14 47.10 -27.57 34.32
CA ALA A 14 46.71 -26.45 33.42
C ALA A 14 47.93 -25.63 32.95
N LEU A 15 48.23 -25.68 31.64
CA LEU A 15 48.52 -24.51 30.78
C LEU A 15 48.80 -24.98 29.33
N LEU A 16 47.92 -24.66 28.39
CA LEU A 16 48.25 -24.63 26.95
C LEU A 16 47.85 -23.26 26.42
N LEU A 17 48.87 -22.49 26.03
CA LEU A 17 48.77 -21.16 25.44
C LEU A 17 48.07 -21.22 24.10
N GLY A 18 47.00 -20.43 23.96
CA GLY A 18 46.26 -20.24 22.72
C GLY A 18 46.90 -19.18 21.82
N THR A 19 46.95 -19.48 20.53
CA THR A 19 47.10 -18.50 19.44
C THR A 19 45.80 -18.51 18.64
N ALA A 20 44.92 -17.54 18.91
CA ALA A 20 43.79 -17.21 18.05
C ALA A 20 43.97 -15.77 17.57
N ALA A 21 44.49 -15.61 16.35
CA ALA A 21 44.40 -14.37 15.62
C ALA A 21 42.92 -14.18 15.24
N LEU A 22 42.20 -13.37 16.00
CA LEU A 22 40.83 -12.97 15.68
C LEU A 22 40.87 -11.99 14.52
N LEU A 23 40.12 -12.31 13.47
CA LEU A 23 39.78 -11.40 12.38
C LEU A 23 39.03 -10.19 12.97
N ALA A 24 39.71 -9.06 13.10
CA ALA A 24 39.06 -7.76 13.18
C ALA A 24 38.98 -7.21 11.75
N SER A 25 37.83 -7.38 11.09
CA SER A 25 37.51 -6.61 9.89
C SER A 25 36.07 -6.13 9.94
N CYS A 26 35.95 -4.82 10.16
CA CYS A 26 34.94 -3.88 9.66
C CYS A 26 33.50 -4.39 9.46
N GLY A 27 32.63 -3.97 10.39
CA GLY A 27 31.19 -3.93 10.15
C GLY A 27 30.43 -3.14 11.21
N GLY A 28 31.10 -2.21 11.90
CA GLY A 28 30.43 -1.27 12.80
C GLY A 28 29.77 -0.17 11.97
N GLY A 29 28.68 -0.49 11.28
CA GLY A 29 27.78 0.53 10.75
C GLY A 29 27.18 1.27 11.93
N THR A 30 27.26 2.60 11.93
CA THR A 30 26.49 3.45 12.83
C THR A 30 25.04 2.98 12.81
N GLN A 31 24.45 2.84 14.00
CA GLN A 31 23.03 2.52 14.15
C GLN A 31 22.24 3.56 13.35
N VAL A 32 21.65 3.14 12.21
CA VAL A 32 20.75 4.00 11.44
C VAL A 32 19.59 4.29 12.36
N GLU A 33 19.44 5.55 12.75
CA GLU A 33 18.29 5.99 13.55
C GLU A 33 17.04 5.69 12.75
N PRO A 34 16.11 4.85 13.26
CA PRO A 34 14.91 4.52 12.53
C PRO A 34 14.14 5.79 12.18
N PHE A 35 13.65 5.87 10.95
CA PHE A 35 12.75 6.96 10.56
C PHE A 35 11.51 6.97 11.48
N GLN A 36 11.25 8.13 12.07
CA GLN A 36 10.10 8.38 12.95
C GLN A 36 9.34 9.60 12.42
N PRO A 37 8.32 9.42 11.58
CA PRO A 37 7.52 10.52 11.08
C PRO A 37 6.68 11.14 12.20
N THR A 38 6.42 12.44 12.11
CA THR A 38 5.52 13.15 13.03
C THR A 38 4.09 13.23 12.51
N ARG A 39 3.88 12.93 11.22
CA ARG A 39 2.58 12.86 10.55
C ARG A 39 2.67 12.09 9.25
N VAL A 40 1.51 11.59 8.80
CA VAL A 40 1.32 11.05 7.46
C VAL A 40 0.46 12.03 6.64
N LEU A 41 0.91 12.40 5.45
CA LEU A 41 0.15 13.20 4.50
C LEU A 41 -0.20 12.33 3.30
N ALA A 42 -1.47 11.93 3.19
CA ALA A 42 -1.90 10.98 2.17
C ALA A 42 -2.55 11.66 0.98
N PHE A 43 -1.90 11.58 -0.19
CA PHE A 43 -2.36 12.12 -1.46
C PHE A 43 -2.75 11.00 -2.42
N GLY A 44 -3.73 11.26 -3.27
CA GLY A 44 -4.18 10.30 -4.26
C GLY A 44 -5.67 10.24 -4.47
N ASP A 45 -6.14 9.02 -4.71
CA ASP A 45 -7.51 8.72 -5.10
C ASP A 45 -8.28 7.90 -4.04
N GLU A 46 -9.41 7.31 -4.43
CA GLU A 46 -10.32 6.52 -3.61
C GLU A 46 -9.61 5.50 -2.71
N ASN A 47 -8.52 4.89 -3.18
CA ASN A 47 -7.77 3.86 -2.45
C ASN A 47 -7.17 4.36 -1.12
N SER A 48 -7.12 5.68 -0.91
CA SER A 48 -6.56 6.32 0.27
C SER A 48 -7.57 7.22 1.00
N VAL A 49 -8.83 7.29 0.55
CA VAL A 49 -9.85 8.17 1.12
C VAL A 49 -10.46 7.58 2.39
N ILE A 50 -10.49 8.40 3.44
CA ILE A 50 -11.39 8.24 4.58
C ILE A 50 -12.30 9.46 4.58
N THR A 51 -13.59 9.26 4.35
CA THR A 51 -14.57 10.35 4.36
C THR A 51 -14.73 10.93 5.77
N ALA A 52 -15.31 12.12 5.88
CA ALA A 52 -15.65 12.72 7.18
C ALA A 52 -16.59 11.85 8.04
N GLN A 53 -17.35 10.94 7.40
CA GLN A 53 -18.20 9.97 8.09
C GLN A 53 -17.44 8.70 8.49
N GLY A 54 -16.15 8.57 8.18
CA GLY A 54 -15.33 7.38 8.48
C GLY A 54 -15.44 6.27 7.45
N ARG A 55 -16.14 6.50 6.32
CA ARG A 55 -16.26 5.53 5.22
C ARG A 55 -15.03 5.49 4.34
N LYS A 56 -14.79 4.33 3.74
CA LYS A 56 -13.63 3.99 2.91
C LYS A 56 -14.09 3.29 1.65
N TYR A 57 -13.28 3.34 0.59
CA TYR A 57 -13.55 2.66 -0.69
C TYR A 57 -13.09 1.20 -0.63
N THR A 58 -13.69 0.45 0.29
CA THR A 58 -13.51 -0.99 0.53
C THR A 58 -14.73 -1.49 1.32
N VAL A 59 -14.69 -2.71 1.88
CA VAL A 59 -15.75 -3.16 2.80
C VAL A 59 -15.61 -2.47 4.15
N ASN A 60 -16.57 -1.61 4.49
CA ASN A 60 -16.59 -0.92 5.77
C ASN A 60 -17.04 -1.83 6.93
N GLY A 61 -16.34 -1.75 8.05
CA GLY A 61 -16.71 -2.50 9.24
C GLY A 61 -17.90 -1.89 9.98
N LEU A 62 -18.70 -2.74 10.60
CA LEU A 62 -19.77 -2.34 11.51
C LEU A 62 -19.43 -2.78 12.93
N LYS A 63 -19.72 -1.92 13.90
CA LYS A 63 -19.78 -2.27 15.32
C LYS A 63 -21.23 -2.35 15.77
N THR A 64 -21.51 -3.31 16.64
CA THR A 64 -22.84 -3.52 17.22
C THR A 64 -22.82 -3.03 18.66
N ASP A 65 -23.75 -2.15 19.02
CA ASP A 65 -23.90 -1.70 20.40
C ASP A 65 -24.64 -2.74 21.28
N ALA A 66 -24.81 -2.44 22.56
CA ALA A 66 -25.50 -3.32 23.51
C ALA A 66 -26.98 -3.57 23.17
N ASN A 67 -27.59 -2.73 22.33
CA ASN A 67 -28.98 -2.84 21.89
C ASN A 67 -29.11 -3.52 20.52
N GLY A 68 -28.01 -3.99 19.93
CA GLY A 68 -28.00 -4.61 18.61
C GLY A 68 -27.98 -3.61 17.44
N VAL A 69 -27.82 -2.31 17.70
CA VAL A 69 -27.74 -1.30 16.64
C VAL A 69 -26.36 -1.35 16.02
N LYS A 70 -26.31 -1.55 14.71
CA LYS A 70 -25.07 -1.52 13.93
C LYS A 70 -24.77 -0.10 13.48
N THR A 71 -23.56 0.34 13.75
CA THR A 71 -23.03 1.63 13.28
C THR A 71 -21.69 1.40 12.61
N LEU A 72 -21.31 2.33 11.73
CA LEU A 72 -20.01 2.29 11.07
C LEU A 72 -18.88 2.33 12.11
N ASP A 73 -17.88 1.48 11.90
CA ASP A 73 -16.62 1.50 12.63
C ASP A 73 -15.46 1.74 11.66
N CYS A 74 -14.87 2.93 11.74
CA CYS A 74 -13.82 3.35 10.82
C CYS A 74 -12.48 2.64 11.08
N ASP A 75 -12.27 2.05 12.27
CA ASP A 75 -11.05 1.30 12.61
C ASP A 75 -11.08 -0.13 12.05
N VAL A 76 -12.27 -0.70 11.93
CA VAL A 76 -12.45 -2.04 11.37
C VAL A 76 -12.27 -1.99 9.85
N ASN A 77 -11.55 -2.97 9.29
CA ASN A 77 -11.16 -3.00 7.88
C ASN A 77 -10.42 -1.72 7.47
N ALA A 78 -9.36 -1.40 8.20
CA ALA A 78 -8.50 -0.24 7.94
C ALA A 78 -7.88 -0.26 6.53
N LEU A 79 -7.88 0.89 5.86
CA LEU A 79 -7.14 1.13 4.63
C LEU A 79 -5.63 1.01 4.86
N TRP A 80 -4.88 0.87 3.77
CA TRP A 80 -3.43 0.78 3.80
C TRP A 80 -2.77 2.00 4.46
N VAL A 81 -3.27 3.22 4.22
CA VAL A 81 -2.77 4.45 4.86
C VAL A 81 -3.02 4.46 6.37
N GLN A 82 -4.18 3.96 6.83
CA GLN A 82 -4.47 3.82 8.26
C GLN A 82 -3.51 2.84 8.91
N ARG A 83 -3.24 1.71 8.26
CA ARG A 83 -2.28 0.70 8.73
C ARG A 83 -0.87 1.24 8.82
N LEU A 84 -0.43 1.97 7.79
CA LEU A 84 0.86 2.63 7.78
C LEU A 84 0.99 3.64 8.93
N ALA A 85 0.01 4.54 9.07
CA ALA A 85 0.01 5.55 10.14
C ALA A 85 0.01 4.89 11.52
N SER A 86 -0.86 3.89 11.75
CA SER A 86 -0.94 3.14 13.01
C SER A 86 0.38 2.44 13.34
N GLY A 87 1.10 1.93 12.34
CA GLY A 87 2.44 1.37 12.53
C GLY A 87 3.44 2.35 13.15
N PHE A 88 3.29 3.66 12.90
CA PHE A 88 4.11 4.71 13.50
C PHE A 88 3.46 5.36 14.74
N GLY A 89 2.36 4.82 15.25
CA GLY A 89 1.60 5.43 16.35
C GLY A 89 0.85 6.71 15.95
N LEU A 90 0.63 6.91 14.64
CA LEU A 90 -0.07 8.05 14.07
C LEU A 90 -1.51 7.66 13.70
N LEU A 91 -2.39 8.66 13.65
CA LEU A 91 -3.81 8.49 13.35
C LEU A 91 -4.30 9.66 12.48
N PHE A 92 -5.32 9.40 11.65
CA PHE A 92 -6.00 10.44 10.88
C PHE A 92 -7.21 10.97 11.63
N PRO A 93 -7.50 12.28 11.57
CA PRO A 93 -8.67 12.86 12.24
C PRO A 93 -9.99 12.29 11.72
N ASP A 94 -10.06 11.89 10.45
CA ASP A 94 -11.22 11.29 9.78
C ASP A 94 -11.63 9.92 10.35
N CYS A 95 -10.72 9.29 11.11
CA CYS A 95 -11.02 8.11 11.89
C CYS A 95 -10.35 8.21 13.26
N ASN A 96 -11.05 8.81 14.23
CA ASN A 96 -10.54 9.07 15.57
C ASN A 96 -11.53 8.67 16.68
N PRO A 97 -11.80 7.36 16.85
CA PRO A 97 -12.83 6.90 17.77
C PRO A 97 -12.51 7.17 19.25
N ASN A 98 -11.24 7.37 19.58
CA ASN A 98 -10.79 7.68 20.95
C ASN A 98 -10.58 9.18 21.21
N ALA A 99 -11.00 10.05 20.28
CA ALA A 99 -10.90 11.50 20.40
C ALA A 99 -9.49 12.00 20.78
N VAL A 100 -8.45 11.40 20.19
CA VAL A 100 -7.06 11.83 20.35
C VAL A 100 -6.92 13.27 19.87
N ALA A 101 -6.34 14.13 20.71
CA ALA A 101 -6.10 15.53 20.40
C ALA A 101 -4.85 15.73 19.51
N ASP A 102 -4.71 16.91 18.93
CA ASP A 102 -3.50 17.37 18.22
C ASP A 102 -3.01 16.46 17.08
N LEU A 103 -3.93 15.76 16.41
CA LEU A 103 -3.61 14.93 15.25
C LEU A 103 -3.06 15.77 14.11
N ARG A 104 -1.89 15.38 13.59
CA ARG A 104 -1.17 16.10 12.52
C ARG A 104 -1.24 15.42 11.16
N SER A 105 -1.61 14.14 11.10
CA SER A 105 -1.80 13.44 9.84
C SER A 105 -3.04 13.96 9.10
N ARG A 106 -3.00 13.94 7.77
CA ARG A 106 -4.07 14.47 6.91
C ARG A 106 -4.30 13.54 5.72
N ILE A 107 -5.57 13.33 5.38
CA ILE A 107 -5.99 12.79 4.10
C ILE A 107 -6.23 13.97 3.15
N TYR A 108 -5.44 14.06 2.09
CA TYR A 108 -5.66 14.93 0.93
C TYR A 108 -6.20 14.16 -0.27
N ALA A 109 -6.10 12.83 -0.24
CA ALA A 109 -6.70 11.98 -1.25
C ALA A 109 -8.20 12.27 -1.37
N GLU A 110 -8.70 12.28 -2.60
CA GLU A 110 -10.09 12.57 -2.91
C GLU A 110 -10.69 11.43 -3.72
N ALA A 111 -12.00 11.25 -3.62
CA ALA A 111 -12.75 10.35 -4.48
C ALA A 111 -13.36 11.08 -5.68
N GLY A 112 -13.91 10.33 -6.63
CA GLY A 112 -14.53 10.82 -7.85
C GLY A 112 -13.59 10.81 -9.06
N ASP A 113 -12.98 9.66 -9.35
CA ASP A 113 -12.16 9.39 -10.54
C ASP A 113 -10.91 10.28 -10.66
N LYS A 114 -10.29 10.58 -9.50
CA LYS A 114 -9.14 11.47 -9.38
C LYS A 114 -7.91 10.90 -10.05
N LYS A 115 -7.22 11.76 -10.80
CA LYS A 115 -6.06 11.45 -11.64
C LYS A 115 -4.79 12.10 -11.11
N VAL A 116 -3.66 11.85 -11.76
CA VAL A 116 -2.38 12.48 -11.42
C VAL A 116 -2.45 14.01 -11.41
N ALA A 117 -3.23 14.60 -12.31
CA ALA A 117 -3.44 16.06 -12.34
C ALA A 117 -4.15 16.58 -11.07
N ASP A 118 -5.11 15.81 -10.54
CA ASP A 118 -5.80 16.14 -9.29
C ASP A 118 -4.86 15.98 -8.09
N LEU A 119 -4.00 14.95 -8.06
CA LEU A 119 -2.96 14.82 -7.04
C LEU A 119 -2.04 16.05 -7.02
N ALA A 120 -1.64 16.57 -8.18
CA ALA A 120 -0.83 17.78 -8.25
C ALA A 120 -1.57 18.99 -7.63
N ALA A 121 -2.89 19.09 -7.83
CA ALA A 121 -3.72 20.12 -7.19
C ALA A 121 -3.80 19.92 -5.66
N GLN A 122 -3.90 18.68 -5.17
CA GLN A 122 -3.87 18.36 -3.74
C GLN A 122 -2.55 18.77 -3.10
N VAL A 123 -1.41 18.48 -3.74
CA VAL A 123 -0.07 18.91 -3.27
C VAL A 123 0.03 20.43 -3.25
N ALA A 124 -0.45 21.11 -4.30
CA ALA A 124 -0.48 22.56 -4.35
C ALA A 124 -1.36 23.16 -3.23
N GLN A 125 -2.49 22.53 -2.90
CA GLN A 125 -3.36 22.95 -1.80
C GLN A 125 -2.65 22.82 -0.45
N HIS A 126 -1.90 21.73 -0.21
CA HIS A 126 -1.09 21.59 0.99
C HIS A 126 -0.11 22.77 1.12
N LEU A 127 0.64 23.05 0.05
CA LEU A 127 1.66 24.10 0.01
C LEU A 127 1.12 25.54 0.16
N GLN A 128 -0.19 25.75 0.00
CA GLN A 128 -0.81 27.05 0.28
C GLN A 128 -0.98 27.31 1.79
N THR A 129 -0.99 26.26 2.61
CA THR A 129 -1.34 26.36 4.03
C THR A 129 -0.25 25.83 4.96
N ASP A 130 0.72 25.10 4.41
CA ASP A 130 1.72 24.35 5.16
C ASP A 130 2.95 24.06 4.27
N THR A 131 3.98 23.46 4.86
CA THR A 131 5.22 23.06 4.17
C THR A 131 5.56 21.61 4.49
N PHE A 132 6.26 20.94 3.59
CA PHE A 132 6.85 19.63 3.88
C PHE A 132 8.08 19.75 4.79
N SER A 133 8.35 18.69 5.54
CA SER A 133 9.53 18.57 6.40
C SER A 133 10.13 17.16 6.34
N SER A 134 11.37 17.02 6.81
CA SER A 134 12.07 15.73 6.88
C SER A 134 11.44 14.71 7.83
N LYS A 135 10.38 15.10 8.57
CA LYS A 135 9.58 14.23 9.44
C LYS A 135 8.18 13.95 8.89
N ASP A 136 7.89 14.38 7.66
CA ASP A 136 6.63 14.08 7.00
C ASP A 136 6.77 12.81 6.17
N LEU A 137 5.96 11.79 6.50
CA LEU A 137 5.77 10.66 5.61
C LEU A 137 4.65 11.00 4.63
N VAL A 138 5.00 11.21 3.37
CA VAL A 138 4.06 11.59 2.32
C VAL A 138 3.75 10.38 1.47
N THR A 139 2.48 9.97 1.42
CA THR A 139 2.08 8.85 0.57
C THR A 139 1.42 9.34 -0.70
N MET A 140 1.78 8.75 -1.84
CA MET A 140 1.18 9.05 -3.14
C MET A 140 0.69 7.76 -3.79
N PHE A 141 -0.63 7.61 -3.92
CA PHE A 141 -1.22 6.47 -4.61
C PHE A 141 -2.37 6.93 -5.51
N VAL A 142 -2.07 7.04 -6.81
CA VAL A 142 -2.96 7.52 -7.86
C VAL A 142 -2.53 6.94 -9.19
N GLY A 143 -3.39 7.05 -10.21
CA GLY A 143 -3.08 6.68 -11.60
C GLY A 143 -3.97 5.57 -12.15
N GLN A 144 -4.67 4.85 -11.29
CA GLN A 144 -5.69 3.88 -11.68
C GLN A 144 -6.74 4.55 -12.58
N ASN A 145 -7.24 5.72 -12.19
CA ASN A 145 -8.24 6.45 -12.96
C ASN A 145 -7.69 7.07 -14.26
N ASP A 146 -6.39 7.37 -14.34
CA ASP A 146 -5.74 7.75 -15.61
C ASP A 146 -5.76 6.57 -16.60
N VAL A 147 -5.39 5.39 -16.12
CA VAL A 147 -5.40 4.15 -16.92
C VAL A 147 -6.82 3.81 -17.38
N LEU A 148 -7.81 3.81 -16.47
CA LEU A 148 -9.20 3.51 -16.80
C LEU A 148 -9.78 4.52 -17.80
N ALA A 149 -9.46 5.81 -17.65
CA ALA A 149 -9.91 6.85 -18.59
C ALA A 149 -9.28 6.70 -19.99
N GLN A 150 -8.03 6.23 -20.10
CA GLN A 150 -7.43 5.91 -21.39
C GLN A 150 -8.02 4.62 -21.98
N TYR A 151 -8.23 3.60 -21.15
CA TYR A 151 -8.86 2.36 -21.58
C TYR A 151 -10.26 2.57 -22.18
N ALA A 152 -11.08 3.41 -21.55
CA ALA A 152 -12.45 3.71 -22.00
C ALA A 152 -12.52 4.33 -23.42
N GLN A 153 -11.40 4.84 -23.94
CA GLN A 153 -11.32 5.40 -25.30
C GLN A 153 -11.01 4.33 -26.37
N TYR A 154 -10.68 3.10 -25.98
CA TYR A 154 -10.39 2.02 -26.91
C TYR A 154 -11.70 1.33 -27.41
N PRO A 155 -11.84 1.02 -28.71
CA PRO A 155 -10.83 1.13 -29.78
C PRO A 155 -10.88 2.44 -30.58
N GLY A 156 -11.66 3.43 -30.15
CA GLY A 156 -11.79 4.72 -30.86
C GLY A 156 -10.48 5.50 -30.95
N VAL A 157 -9.60 5.36 -29.96
CA VAL A 157 -8.23 5.91 -29.97
C VAL A 157 -7.22 4.77 -30.14
N PRO A 158 -6.19 4.93 -31.01
CA PRO A 158 -5.18 3.90 -31.21
C PRO A 158 -4.43 3.53 -29.93
N LYS A 159 -4.23 2.23 -29.70
CA LYS A 159 -3.50 1.68 -28.54
C LYS A 159 -2.16 2.37 -28.29
N ALA A 160 -1.38 2.67 -29.33
CA ALA A 160 -0.10 3.35 -29.20
C ALA A 160 -0.22 4.75 -28.56
N GLN A 161 -1.29 5.49 -28.89
CA GLN A 161 -1.57 6.78 -28.28
C GLN A 161 -1.98 6.63 -26.82
N LEU A 162 -2.83 5.65 -26.52
CA LEU A 162 -3.25 5.37 -25.13
C LEU A 162 -2.05 5.03 -24.24
N LEU A 163 -1.14 4.17 -24.73
CA LEU A 163 0.11 3.81 -24.06
C LEU A 163 1.01 5.03 -23.85
N SER A 164 1.13 5.92 -24.85
CA SER A 164 1.87 7.18 -24.70
C SER A 164 1.25 8.08 -23.63
N ASN A 165 -0.07 8.18 -23.57
CA ASN A 165 -0.77 9.05 -22.62
C ASN A 165 -0.57 8.58 -21.17
N VAL A 166 -0.71 7.27 -20.90
CA VAL A 166 -0.49 6.74 -19.55
C VAL A 166 0.99 6.78 -19.14
N TYR A 167 1.93 6.65 -20.09
CA TYR A 167 3.35 6.86 -19.82
C TYR A 167 3.64 8.28 -19.32
N GLU A 168 3.10 9.29 -20.02
CA GLU A 168 3.24 10.70 -19.63
C GLU A 168 2.57 11.01 -18.29
N ALA A 169 1.44 10.37 -17.98
CA ALA A 169 0.80 10.46 -16.67
C ALA A 169 1.70 9.87 -15.56
N GLY A 170 2.37 8.74 -15.82
CA GLY A 170 3.37 8.18 -14.91
C GLY A 170 4.56 9.12 -14.66
N LEU A 171 5.09 9.76 -15.72
CA LEU A 171 6.11 10.80 -15.59
C LEU A 171 5.59 12.02 -14.82
N ALA A 172 4.32 12.40 -14.99
CA ALA A 172 3.71 13.48 -14.24
C ALA A 172 3.63 13.20 -12.74
N LEU A 173 3.34 11.95 -12.35
CA LEU A 173 3.37 11.53 -10.95
C LEU A 173 4.78 11.58 -10.39
N ALA A 174 5.78 11.11 -11.16
CA ALA A 174 7.18 11.22 -10.76
C ALA A 174 7.61 12.67 -10.50
N ARG A 175 7.16 13.63 -11.30
CA ARG A 175 7.44 15.06 -11.04
C ARG A 175 6.86 15.56 -9.71
N GLN A 176 5.69 15.04 -9.29
CA GLN A 176 5.14 15.36 -7.96
C GLN A 176 5.96 14.72 -6.84
N VAL A 177 6.45 13.49 -7.05
CA VAL A 177 7.38 12.82 -6.12
C VAL A 177 8.62 13.67 -5.91
N SER A 178 9.31 14.09 -6.97
CA SER A 178 10.51 14.94 -6.89
C SER A 178 10.20 16.26 -6.19
N LEU A 179 9.09 16.93 -6.54
CA LEU A 179 8.70 18.20 -5.90
C LEU A 179 8.56 18.08 -4.39
N VAL A 180 7.88 17.02 -3.91
CA VAL A 180 7.70 16.80 -2.47
C VAL A 180 9.01 16.41 -1.78
N ALA A 181 9.81 15.55 -2.43
CA ALA A 181 11.12 15.14 -1.93
C ALA A 181 12.08 16.33 -1.79
N ASP A 182 12.15 17.19 -2.81
CA ASP A 182 12.95 18.44 -2.83
C ASP A 182 12.45 19.45 -1.79
N SER A 183 11.14 19.44 -1.51
CA SER A 183 10.54 20.24 -0.45
C SER A 183 10.76 19.65 0.96
N GLY A 184 11.46 18.52 1.07
CA GLY A 184 11.88 17.90 2.32
C GLY A 184 11.04 16.72 2.80
N GLY A 185 9.93 16.39 2.14
CA GLY A 185 9.07 15.25 2.50
C GLY A 185 9.71 13.90 2.20
N LYS A 186 9.40 12.87 3.00
CA LYS A 186 9.78 11.47 2.73
C LYS A 186 8.65 10.78 1.97
N VAL A 187 8.85 10.54 0.68
CA VAL A 187 7.80 10.10 -0.23
C VAL A 187 7.75 8.58 -0.31
N LEU A 188 6.59 8.00 -0.02
CA LEU A 188 6.24 6.63 -0.34
C LEU A 188 5.24 6.64 -1.50
N VAL A 189 5.72 6.37 -2.71
CA VAL A 189 4.88 6.34 -3.92
C VAL A 189 4.52 4.90 -4.29
N SER A 190 3.27 4.68 -4.70
CA SER A 190 2.80 3.38 -5.17
C SER A 190 2.77 3.32 -6.69
N THR A 191 3.16 2.18 -7.27
CA THR A 191 2.73 1.81 -8.62
C THR A 191 1.21 1.61 -8.66
N VAL A 192 0.61 1.79 -9.84
CA VAL A 192 -0.79 1.43 -10.09
C VAL A 192 -0.94 -0.09 -10.00
N PRO A 193 -1.99 -0.64 -9.35
CA PRO A 193 -2.18 -2.07 -9.25
C PRO A 193 -2.39 -2.69 -10.63
N ASP A 194 -2.03 -3.96 -10.80
CA ASP A 194 -2.27 -4.66 -12.05
C ASP A 194 -3.77 -4.95 -12.24
N LEU A 195 -4.45 -4.03 -12.92
CA LEU A 195 -5.89 -4.09 -13.17
C LEU A 195 -6.27 -5.23 -14.13
N ALA A 196 -5.34 -5.90 -14.81
CA ALA A 196 -5.67 -7.08 -15.61
C ALA A 196 -6.27 -8.22 -14.76
N TYR A 197 -6.02 -8.22 -13.45
CA TYR A 197 -6.57 -9.17 -12.47
C TYR A 197 -7.87 -8.71 -11.81
N SER A 198 -8.35 -7.51 -12.13
CA SER A 198 -9.55 -6.93 -11.54
C SER A 198 -10.83 -7.58 -12.09
N PRO A 199 -11.93 -7.63 -11.32
CA PRO A 199 -13.20 -8.07 -11.84
C PRO A 199 -13.67 -7.22 -13.03
N PHE A 200 -13.31 -5.93 -13.08
CA PHE A 200 -13.54 -5.06 -14.24
C PHE A 200 -12.92 -5.64 -15.52
N ALA A 201 -11.63 -5.97 -15.49
CA ALA A 201 -10.93 -6.52 -16.66
C ALA A 201 -11.50 -7.88 -17.11
N ILE A 202 -11.95 -8.70 -16.17
CA ILE A 202 -12.59 -9.99 -16.44
C ILE A 202 -13.96 -9.80 -17.11
N ALA A 203 -14.76 -8.84 -16.62
CA ALA A 203 -16.02 -8.47 -17.21
C ALA A 203 -15.83 -7.93 -18.63
N GLU A 204 -14.88 -7.02 -18.85
CA GLU A 204 -14.59 -6.46 -20.17
C GLU A 204 -14.23 -7.51 -21.22
N ASN A 205 -13.46 -8.54 -20.85
CA ASN A 205 -13.15 -9.67 -21.74
C ASN A 205 -14.42 -10.42 -22.21
N THR A 206 -15.43 -10.47 -21.36
CA THR A 206 -16.67 -11.22 -21.58
C THR A 206 -17.70 -10.35 -22.32
N ASP A 207 -17.94 -9.15 -21.81
CA ASP A 207 -19.02 -8.25 -22.25
C ASP A 207 -18.78 -7.69 -23.65
N THR A 208 -17.51 -7.47 -24.01
CA THR A 208 -17.14 -6.99 -25.35
C THR A 208 -16.99 -8.12 -26.37
N GLY A 209 -16.95 -9.39 -25.91
CA GLY A 209 -16.58 -10.54 -26.74
C GLY A 209 -15.11 -10.56 -27.19
N ASP A 210 -14.28 -9.63 -26.70
CA ASP A 210 -12.86 -9.51 -27.00
C ASP A 210 -12.01 -9.92 -25.78
N SER A 211 -11.48 -11.14 -25.80
CA SER A 211 -10.65 -11.68 -24.71
C SER A 211 -9.31 -10.94 -24.47
N THR A 212 -8.99 -9.91 -25.29
CA THR A 212 -7.75 -9.13 -25.15
C THR A 212 -7.92 -7.87 -24.30
N ARG A 213 -9.15 -7.53 -23.85
CA ARG A 213 -9.43 -6.32 -23.06
C ARG A 213 -8.66 -6.23 -21.76
N GLY A 214 -8.65 -7.32 -20.98
CA GLY A 214 -7.88 -7.39 -19.74
C GLY A 214 -6.37 -7.30 -19.99
N ALA A 215 -5.87 -7.86 -21.09
CA ALA A 215 -4.46 -7.73 -21.47
C ALA A 215 -4.11 -6.28 -21.83
N LEU A 216 -4.98 -5.57 -22.56
CA LEU A 216 -4.80 -4.14 -22.84
C LEU A 216 -4.75 -3.30 -21.56
N LEU A 217 -5.62 -3.57 -20.58
CA LEU A 217 -5.56 -2.91 -19.27
C LEU A 217 -4.21 -3.14 -18.57
N GLY A 218 -3.73 -4.39 -18.54
CA GLY A 218 -2.42 -4.72 -18.00
C GLY A 218 -1.27 -3.99 -18.70
N GLU A 219 -1.33 -3.87 -20.03
CA GLU A 219 -0.32 -3.11 -20.80
C GLU A 219 -0.35 -1.60 -20.48
N LEU A 220 -1.53 -1.01 -20.31
CA LEU A 220 -1.67 0.39 -19.91
C LEU A 220 -1.12 0.63 -18.50
N VAL A 221 -1.42 -0.25 -17.54
CA VAL A 221 -0.84 -0.20 -16.18
C VAL A 221 0.67 -0.31 -16.24
N ALA A 222 1.20 -1.32 -16.94
CA ALA A 222 2.64 -1.52 -17.06
C ALA A 222 3.34 -0.28 -17.64
N LYS A 223 2.71 0.37 -18.63
CA LYS A 223 3.26 1.56 -19.28
C LYS A 223 3.18 2.82 -18.40
N PHE A 224 2.12 2.98 -17.61
CA PHE A 224 2.07 4.01 -16.57
C PHE A 224 3.21 3.82 -15.55
N ASN A 225 3.34 2.59 -15.02
CA ASN A 225 4.34 2.24 -14.02
C ASN A 225 5.76 2.38 -14.58
N GLU A 226 5.98 2.11 -15.87
CA GLU A 226 7.24 2.39 -16.56
C GLU A 226 7.58 3.89 -16.51
N GLY A 227 6.63 4.76 -16.86
CA GLY A 227 6.81 6.22 -16.79
C GLY A 227 7.16 6.70 -15.39
N LEU A 228 6.42 6.22 -14.37
CA LEU A 228 6.72 6.53 -12.96
C LEU A 228 8.14 6.10 -12.58
N ARG A 229 8.50 4.84 -12.84
CA ARG A 229 9.81 4.27 -12.46
C ARG A 229 10.97 4.95 -13.17
N VAL A 230 10.82 5.30 -14.44
CA VAL A 230 11.81 6.08 -15.19
C VAL A 230 11.96 7.47 -14.57
N GLY A 231 10.85 8.13 -14.26
CA GLY A 231 10.86 9.49 -13.72
C GLY A 231 11.53 9.59 -12.35
N ILE A 232 11.38 8.58 -11.48
CA ILE A 232 12.01 8.57 -10.15
C ILE A 232 13.39 7.89 -10.11
N ALA A 233 13.95 7.49 -11.25
CA ALA A 233 15.16 6.65 -11.29
C ALA A 233 16.41 7.30 -10.68
N GLN A 234 16.44 8.64 -10.60
CA GLN A 234 17.54 9.41 -10.01
C GLN A 234 17.25 9.89 -8.58
N GLU A 235 16.08 9.58 -8.03
CA GLU A 235 15.71 9.97 -6.67
C GLU A 235 16.55 9.21 -5.64
N SER A 236 16.91 9.91 -4.56
CA SER A 236 17.63 9.28 -3.46
C SER A 236 16.71 8.35 -2.68
N GLY A 237 17.20 7.15 -2.36
CA GLY A 237 16.55 6.26 -1.40
C GLY A 237 16.39 6.89 -0.02
N GLU A 238 17.11 7.96 0.32
CA GLU A 238 16.87 8.69 1.57
C GLU A 238 15.60 9.54 1.53
N GLN A 239 15.04 9.82 0.35
CA GLN A 239 13.86 10.69 0.18
C GLN A 239 12.67 9.95 -0.39
N VAL A 240 12.88 8.96 -1.27
CA VAL A 240 11.82 8.31 -2.03
C VAL A 240 11.90 6.79 -1.87
N ALA A 241 10.76 6.19 -1.54
CA ALA A 241 10.52 4.76 -1.57
C ALA A 241 9.39 4.44 -2.56
N ILE A 242 9.53 3.34 -3.29
CA ILE A 242 8.48 2.81 -4.16
C ILE A 242 7.83 1.55 -3.56
N MET A 243 6.50 1.49 -3.63
CA MET A 243 5.73 0.27 -3.43
C MET A 243 5.37 -0.33 -4.78
N LEU A 244 5.71 -1.60 -4.97
CA LEU A 244 5.39 -2.38 -6.16
C LEU A 244 4.03 -3.08 -5.95
N THR A 245 2.97 -2.27 -5.98
CA THR A 245 1.59 -2.70 -5.75
C THR A 245 1.05 -3.54 -6.90
N ASP A 246 1.48 -3.26 -8.13
CA ASP A 246 1.27 -4.15 -9.29
C ASP A 246 1.77 -5.57 -9.02
N GLU A 247 3.03 -5.72 -8.62
CA GLU A 247 3.61 -7.03 -8.31
C GLU A 247 2.90 -7.71 -7.14
N LEU A 248 2.51 -6.94 -6.11
CA LEU A 248 1.75 -7.45 -4.98
C LEU A 248 0.38 -8.01 -5.43
N VAL A 249 -0.37 -7.28 -6.26
CA VAL A 249 -1.65 -7.75 -6.79
C VAL A 249 -1.48 -8.98 -7.66
N GLN A 250 -0.47 -9.02 -8.54
CA GLN A 250 -0.16 -10.21 -9.31
C GLN A 250 0.12 -11.43 -8.41
N ALA A 251 0.87 -11.23 -7.33
CA ALA A 251 1.20 -12.31 -6.39
C ALA A 251 -0.04 -12.78 -5.61
N MET A 252 -0.90 -11.87 -5.15
CA MET A 252 -2.16 -12.20 -4.48
C MET A 252 -3.11 -12.97 -5.40
N ALA A 253 -3.22 -12.56 -6.67
CA ALA A 253 -4.06 -13.25 -7.64
C ALA A 253 -3.54 -14.65 -8.02
N LYS A 254 -2.21 -14.82 -8.13
CA LYS A 254 -1.59 -16.11 -8.50
C LYS A 254 -1.49 -17.09 -7.32
N PHE A 255 -1.30 -16.59 -6.11
CA PHE A 255 -1.05 -17.41 -4.92
C PHE A 255 -1.99 -17.08 -3.74
N PRO A 256 -3.31 -17.04 -3.95
CA PRO A 256 -4.27 -16.45 -3.00
C PRO A 256 -4.26 -17.09 -1.60
N VAL A 257 -3.99 -18.39 -1.52
CA VAL A 257 -3.93 -19.12 -0.24
C VAL A 257 -2.83 -18.58 0.68
N SER A 258 -1.70 -18.12 0.11
CA SER A 258 -0.58 -17.53 0.87
C SER A 258 -0.92 -16.15 1.44
N TYR A 259 -1.96 -15.48 0.93
CA TYR A 259 -2.37 -14.14 1.31
C TYR A 259 -3.62 -14.16 2.19
N GLY A 260 -3.53 -14.79 3.36
CA GLY A 260 -4.62 -14.83 4.33
C GLY A 260 -5.68 -15.90 4.02
N GLY A 261 -5.31 -16.88 3.18
CA GLY A 261 -6.23 -17.92 2.74
C GLY A 261 -7.36 -17.36 1.88
N MET A 262 -7.07 -16.44 0.96
CA MET A 262 -8.08 -15.94 0.02
C MET A 262 -8.66 -17.11 -0.77
N THR A 263 -9.98 -17.11 -0.91
CA THR A 263 -10.73 -18.12 -1.67
C THR A 263 -11.31 -17.55 -2.96
N ASN A 264 -11.39 -16.22 -3.10
CA ASN A 264 -11.86 -15.57 -4.31
C ASN A 264 -10.99 -14.36 -4.66
N VAL A 265 -10.40 -14.35 -5.85
CA VAL A 265 -9.55 -13.24 -6.33
C VAL A 265 -10.00 -12.66 -7.66
N ILE A 266 -11.20 -13.04 -8.12
CA ILE A 266 -11.70 -12.71 -9.45
C ILE A 266 -13.07 -12.02 -9.42
N ALA A 267 -13.79 -12.08 -8.29
CA ALA A 267 -15.10 -11.45 -8.13
C ALA A 267 -15.10 -10.44 -6.98
N PRO A 268 -15.94 -9.41 -7.04
CA PRO A 268 -16.13 -8.48 -5.93
C PRO A 268 -16.87 -9.15 -4.77
N VAL A 269 -16.54 -8.76 -3.53
CA VAL A 269 -17.25 -9.24 -2.34
C VAL A 269 -18.47 -8.38 -1.99
N CYS A 270 -18.47 -7.12 -2.41
CA CYS A 270 -19.60 -6.21 -2.19
C CYS A 270 -20.76 -6.55 -3.12
N ASP A 271 -21.96 -6.67 -2.56
CA ASP A 271 -23.17 -6.83 -3.35
C ASP A 271 -23.69 -5.47 -3.79
N LYS A 272 -23.59 -5.18 -5.09
CA LYS A 272 -24.03 -3.90 -5.68
C LYS A 272 -25.53 -3.65 -5.55
N THR A 273 -26.34 -4.69 -5.31
CA THR A 273 -27.79 -4.53 -5.08
C THR A 273 -28.09 -4.05 -3.65
N LEU A 274 -27.19 -4.32 -2.70
CA LEU A 274 -27.30 -3.90 -1.30
C LEU A 274 -26.53 -2.61 -1.02
N ALA A 275 -25.44 -2.37 -1.75
CA ALA A 275 -24.61 -1.16 -1.67
C ALA A 275 -24.27 -0.67 -3.09
N ALA A 276 -24.93 0.40 -3.54
CA ALA A 276 -24.79 0.91 -4.91
C ALA A 276 -23.37 1.38 -5.26
N THR A 277 -22.60 1.81 -4.27
CA THR A 277 -21.19 2.22 -4.41
C THR A 277 -20.34 1.53 -3.34
N VAL A 278 -19.05 1.36 -3.59
CA VAL A 278 -18.17 0.63 -2.66
C VAL A 278 -18.01 1.33 -1.31
N ASP A 279 -18.10 2.66 -1.24
CA ASP A 279 -18.07 3.39 0.03
C ASP A 279 -19.32 3.14 0.90
N LEU A 280 -20.42 2.68 0.30
CA LEU A 280 -21.62 2.22 1.00
C LEU A 280 -21.52 0.75 1.42
N CYS A 281 -20.55 0.00 0.90
CA CYS A 281 -20.41 -1.41 1.20
C CYS A 281 -19.96 -1.60 2.65
N THR A 282 -20.66 -2.48 3.36
CA THR A 282 -20.37 -2.87 4.74
C THR A 282 -20.28 -4.39 4.87
N THR A 283 -19.89 -4.87 6.05
CA THR A 283 -19.91 -6.30 6.39
C THR A 283 -21.31 -6.94 6.30
N ASP A 284 -22.39 -6.15 6.23
CA ASP A 284 -23.77 -6.62 6.08
C ASP A 284 -24.27 -6.60 4.63
N THR A 285 -23.53 -6.00 3.70
CA THR A 285 -23.92 -5.85 2.29
C THR A 285 -23.00 -6.62 1.35
N LEU A 286 -22.51 -7.77 1.83
CA LEU A 286 -21.67 -8.67 1.05
C LEU A 286 -22.53 -9.60 0.20
N VAL A 287 -21.95 -10.14 -0.87
CA VAL A 287 -22.55 -11.25 -1.61
C VAL A 287 -22.84 -12.43 -0.68
N THR A 288 -23.82 -13.27 -1.03
CA THR A 288 -24.19 -14.44 -0.20
C THR A 288 -22.98 -15.32 0.10
N GLY A 289 -22.67 -15.52 1.39
CA GLY A 289 -21.50 -16.30 1.83
C GLY A 289 -20.14 -15.62 1.62
N GLY A 290 -20.14 -14.33 1.25
CA GLY A 290 -18.93 -13.52 1.10
C GLY A 290 -18.26 -13.24 2.44
N ASP A 291 -16.94 -13.19 2.41
CA ASP A 291 -16.10 -12.80 3.55
C ASP A 291 -15.06 -11.78 3.06
N ALA A 292 -15.12 -10.57 3.60
CA ALA A 292 -14.25 -9.47 3.21
C ALA A 292 -12.75 -9.77 3.39
N LEU A 293 -12.39 -10.72 4.26
CA LEU A 293 -11.02 -11.15 4.48
C LEU A 293 -10.59 -12.33 3.58
N LYS A 294 -11.52 -12.92 2.82
CA LYS A 294 -11.25 -14.05 1.91
C LYS A 294 -11.29 -13.67 0.43
N TYR A 295 -11.62 -12.41 0.15
CA TYR A 295 -11.68 -11.87 -1.20
C TYR A 295 -10.48 -10.95 -1.46
N LEU A 296 -10.02 -10.83 -2.70
CA LEU A 296 -9.05 -9.80 -3.10
C LEU A 296 -9.70 -8.45 -3.37
N TRP A 297 -10.91 -8.45 -3.95
CA TRP A 297 -11.58 -7.25 -4.47
C TRP A 297 -12.83 -6.91 -3.66
N ALA A 298 -12.98 -5.62 -3.34
CA ALA A 298 -14.19 -5.08 -2.74
C ALA A 298 -15.28 -4.94 -3.81
N ASP A 299 -14.97 -4.22 -4.88
CA ASP A 299 -15.79 -4.03 -6.07
C ASP A 299 -14.98 -4.38 -7.34
N ASP A 300 -15.32 -3.80 -8.49
CA ASP A 300 -14.66 -4.15 -9.75
C ASP A 300 -13.21 -3.66 -9.86
N THR A 301 -12.78 -2.69 -9.05
CA THR A 301 -11.46 -2.04 -9.19
C THR A 301 -10.76 -1.68 -7.87
N HIS A 302 -11.44 -1.80 -6.73
CA HIS A 302 -10.90 -1.48 -5.41
C HIS A 302 -10.58 -2.75 -4.61
N LEU A 303 -9.49 -2.70 -3.86
CA LEU A 303 -9.06 -3.82 -3.02
C LEU A 303 -10.02 -4.03 -1.85
N SER A 304 -10.21 -5.30 -1.49
CA SER A 304 -10.90 -5.69 -0.26
C SER A 304 -10.08 -5.30 0.98
N PRO A 305 -10.66 -5.44 2.18
CA PRO A 305 -9.90 -5.27 3.42
C PRO A 305 -8.66 -6.17 3.50
N ASN A 306 -8.70 -7.38 2.93
CA ASN A 306 -7.52 -8.25 2.89
C ASN A 306 -6.43 -7.72 1.94
N GLY A 307 -6.81 -7.20 0.78
CA GLY A 307 -5.86 -6.50 -0.10
C GLY A 307 -5.18 -5.32 0.61
N HIS A 308 -5.94 -4.52 1.37
CA HIS A 308 -5.38 -3.42 2.17
C HIS A 308 -4.51 -3.88 3.34
N ILE A 309 -4.72 -5.08 3.93
CA ILE A 309 -3.80 -5.66 4.92
C ILE A 309 -2.39 -5.79 4.32
N TYR A 310 -2.30 -6.41 3.14
CA TYR A 310 -1.02 -6.67 2.49
C TYR A 310 -0.40 -5.40 1.92
N LEU A 311 -1.21 -4.47 1.38
CA LEU A 311 -0.72 -3.17 0.93
C LEU A 311 -0.17 -2.34 2.09
N GLY A 312 -0.86 -2.30 3.24
CA GLY A 312 -0.37 -1.62 4.45
C GLY A 312 0.91 -2.26 5.01
N SER A 313 1.04 -3.58 4.89
CA SER A 313 2.26 -4.31 5.28
C SER A 313 3.43 -3.97 4.34
N LEU A 314 3.18 -3.91 3.03
CA LEU A 314 4.16 -3.45 2.04
C LEU A 314 4.61 -2.01 2.33
N ALA A 315 3.67 -1.10 2.58
CA ALA A 315 3.94 0.29 2.93
C ALA A 315 4.81 0.42 4.18
N SER A 316 4.46 -0.33 5.23
CA SER A 316 5.18 -0.33 6.51
C SER A 316 6.60 -0.87 6.35
N ASN A 317 6.76 -1.97 5.62
CA ASN A 317 8.07 -2.56 5.35
C ASN A 317 8.94 -1.62 4.53
N ARG A 318 8.41 -1.00 3.48
CA ARG A 318 9.14 -0.03 2.67
C ARG A 318 9.55 1.19 3.48
N SER A 319 8.64 1.79 4.24
CA SER A 319 8.95 3.00 5.02
C SER A 319 9.97 2.79 6.15
N ARG A 320 10.15 1.55 6.62
CA ARG A 320 11.13 1.21 7.67
C ARG A 320 12.46 0.69 7.14
N ALA A 321 12.43 -0.01 6.01
CA ALA A 321 13.63 -0.58 5.39
C ALA A 321 14.33 0.41 4.48
N ASN A 322 13.62 1.42 3.97
CA ASN A 322 14.19 2.50 3.20
C ASN A 322 14.96 3.45 4.13
N PRO A 323 16.12 3.99 3.72
CA PRO A 323 16.96 4.83 4.58
C PRO A 323 16.43 6.27 4.71
N PHE A 324 15.14 6.42 5.02
CA PHE A 324 14.50 7.72 5.27
C PHE A 324 15.13 8.48 6.45
#